data_AF-G8S9N3-F1
#
_entry.id   AF-G8S9N3-F1
#
_cell.length_a   1.000
_cell.length_b   1.000
_cell.length_c   1.000
_cell.angle_alpha   90.00
_cell.angle_beta   90.00
_cell.angle_gamma   90.00
#
_symmetry.space_group_name_H-M   'P 1'
#
loop_
_entity.id
_entity.type
_entity.pdbx_description
1 polymer ?
#
loop_
_entity_poly.entity_id
_entity_poly.type
_entity_poly.pdbx_seq_one_letter_code
_entity_poly.pdbx_strand_id
1 'polypeptide(L)'
;MFYWLLKLVVLGPVLKLVFRPHVEGLANVPRSGPVILACNHLSFSDSIFTPLVMKRKVTFVAKAEYFTGKGIKGWLSRMFFVGAGTIPVDRSGGEAAQAALDTLLRVLREGNIAGIYPEGTRSPDGRLYRGKTGVARLALESGAPVVPVALLNTDEIQPTGTLVPTVKRVRMRIGAPLDFSRYADSRGDRFVERAITDEIMFELMALSGREYVDVYAAKLKDPQPA
;
A
#
# COMPACT_ATOMS: atom_id res chain seq x y z
N MET A 1 18.92 -3.10 9.64
CA MET A 1 19.08 -4.33 10.45
C MET A 1 17.81 -4.67 11.24
N PHE A 2 17.23 -3.74 12.00
CA PHE A 2 16.05 -3.98 12.84
C PHE A 2 14.81 -4.55 12.10
N TYR A 3 14.46 -4.01 10.92
CA TYR A 3 13.39 -4.53 10.07
C TYR A 3 13.54 -6.02 9.75
N TRP A 4 14.74 -6.43 9.32
CA TRP A 4 15.01 -7.82 8.93
C TRP A 4 14.97 -8.77 10.12
N LEU A 5 15.44 -8.33 11.29
CA LEU A 5 15.34 -9.09 12.53
C LEU A 5 13.87 -9.35 12.90
N LEU A 6 13.05 -8.31 12.93
CA LEU A 6 11.63 -8.47 13.23
C LEU A 6 10.90 -9.33 12.19
N LYS A 7 11.17 -9.10 10.91
CA LYS A 7 10.52 -9.83 9.81
C LYS A 7 10.94 -11.29 9.72
N LEU A 8 12.22 -11.62 9.91
CA LEU A 8 12.72 -12.98 9.65
C LEU A 8 12.82 -13.83 10.92
N VAL A 9 13.03 -13.23 12.09
CA VAL A 9 13.33 -13.98 13.33
C VAL A 9 12.20 -13.89 14.34
N VAL A 10 11.57 -12.73 14.50
CA VAL A 10 10.61 -12.49 15.59
C VAL A 10 9.16 -12.63 15.12
N LEU A 11 8.64 -11.57 14.48
CA LEU A 11 7.22 -11.44 14.17
C LEU A 11 6.83 -12.27 12.95
N GLY A 12 7.70 -12.36 11.93
CA GLY A 12 7.31 -12.99 10.68
C GLY A 12 7.07 -14.50 10.74
N PRO A 13 7.92 -15.32 11.40
CA PRO A 13 7.63 -16.74 11.57
C PRO A 13 6.31 -17.00 12.30
N VAL A 14 6.04 -16.23 13.36
CA VAL A 14 4.78 -16.31 14.13
C VAL A 14 3.59 -15.97 13.24
N LEU A 15 3.63 -14.83 12.53
CA LEU A 15 2.54 -14.42 11.65
C LEU A 15 2.32 -15.41 10.50
N LYS A 16 3.40 -15.98 9.92
CA LYS A 16 3.30 -17.01 8.88
C LYS A 16 2.68 -18.31 9.40
N LEU A 17 3.02 -18.72 10.62
CA LEU A 17 2.46 -19.91 11.25
C LEU A 17 0.97 -19.72 11.58
N VAL A 18 0.60 -18.56 12.13
CA VAL A 18 -0.77 -18.27 12.57
C VAL A 18 -1.69 -18.00 11.37
N PHE A 19 -1.31 -17.07 10.48
CA PHE A 19 -2.15 -16.60 9.38
C PHE A 19 -1.91 -17.32 8.05
N ARG A 20 -0.89 -18.17 7.95
CA ARG A 20 -0.64 -19.10 6.82
C ARG A 20 -0.89 -18.46 5.43
N PRO A 21 -0.27 -17.31 5.12
CA PRO A 21 -0.61 -16.52 3.95
C PRO A 21 -0.49 -17.35 2.66
N HIS A 22 -1.52 -17.28 1.81
CA HIS A 22 -1.54 -17.87 0.47
C HIS A 22 -1.34 -16.75 -0.55
N VAL A 23 -0.28 -16.85 -1.34
CA VAL A 23 0.15 -15.79 -2.25
C VAL A 23 0.33 -16.35 -3.64
N GLU A 24 -0.43 -15.79 -4.58
CA GLU A 24 -0.32 -16.07 -6.01
C GLU A 24 0.47 -14.95 -6.69
N GLY A 25 1.31 -15.30 -7.68
CA GLY A 25 2.05 -14.31 -8.48
C GLY A 25 3.26 -13.67 -7.79
N LEU A 26 3.77 -14.20 -6.68
CA LEU A 26 4.94 -13.62 -5.99
C LEU A 26 6.20 -13.50 -6.88
N ALA A 27 6.30 -14.34 -7.92
CA ALA A 27 7.38 -14.28 -8.90
C ALA A 27 7.33 -13.04 -9.80
N ASN A 28 6.17 -12.37 -9.91
CA ASN A 28 5.98 -11.18 -10.73
C ASN A 28 6.72 -9.96 -10.15
N VAL A 29 7.06 -9.97 -8.86
CA VAL A 29 7.78 -8.85 -8.23
C VAL A 29 9.25 -8.86 -8.67
N PRO A 30 9.74 -7.80 -9.35
CA PRO A 30 11.13 -7.72 -9.76
C PRO A 30 12.11 -7.90 -8.60
N ARG A 31 13.18 -8.66 -8.81
CA ARG A 31 14.17 -9.00 -7.77
C ARG A 31 15.10 -7.83 -7.41
N SER A 32 15.23 -6.84 -8.28
CA SER A 32 16.07 -5.65 -8.13
C SER A 32 15.41 -4.46 -8.84
N GLY A 33 15.96 -3.26 -8.63
CA GLY A 33 15.46 -2.03 -9.24
C GLY A 33 14.18 -1.49 -8.58
N PRO A 34 13.79 -0.25 -8.92
CA PRO A 34 12.63 0.39 -8.34
C PRO A 34 11.34 -0.36 -8.69
N VAL A 35 10.41 -0.47 -7.75
CA VAL A 35 9.10 -1.08 -7.98
C VAL A 35 8.05 -0.33 -7.17
N ILE A 36 6.93 0.00 -7.81
CA ILE A 36 5.74 0.51 -7.14
C ILE A 36 4.80 -0.68 -6.89
N LEU A 37 4.56 -1.03 -5.63
CA LEU A 37 3.49 -1.96 -5.26
C LEU A 37 2.19 -1.16 -5.07
N ALA A 38 1.29 -1.22 -6.05
CA ALA A 38 -0.03 -0.63 -5.96
C ALA A 38 -0.98 -1.66 -5.34
N CYS A 39 -1.47 -1.39 -4.13
CA CYS A 39 -2.32 -2.32 -3.38
C CYS A 39 -3.74 -1.75 -3.22
N ASN A 40 -4.78 -2.58 -3.29
CA ASN A 40 -6.08 -2.18 -2.72
C ASN A 40 -5.95 -2.07 -1.19
N HIS A 41 -6.87 -1.36 -0.54
CA HIS A 41 -6.77 -1.12 0.91
C HIS A 41 -8.05 -1.52 1.65
N LEU A 42 -8.04 -2.64 2.35
CA LEU A 42 -9.19 -3.18 3.08
C LEU A 42 -9.05 -3.03 4.60
N SER A 43 -7.83 -3.13 5.12
CA SER A 43 -7.57 -3.20 6.57
C SER A 43 -6.26 -2.54 6.96
N PHE A 44 -6.11 -2.24 8.25
CA PHE A 44 -4.81 -1.84 8.81
C PHE A 44 -3.75 -2.93 8.60
N SER A 45 -4.17 -4.19 8.70
CA SER A 45 -3.29 -5.35 8.57
C SER A 45 -2.67 -5.52 7.17
N ASP A 46 -3.17 -4.83 6.15
CA ASP A 46 -2.60 -4.84 4.79
C ASP A 46 -1.13 -4.42 4.80
N SER A 47 -0.81 -3.39 5.58
CA SER A 47 0.55 -2.86 5.74
C SER A 47 1.47 -3.76 6.58
N ILE A 48 0.93 -4.84 7.15
CA ILE A 48 1.68 -5.87 7.89
C ILE A 48 1.89 -7.09 6.99
N PHE A 49 0.81 -7.59 6.39
CA PHE A 49 0.84 -8.80 5.59
C PHE A 49 1.57 -8.61 4.26
N THR A 50 1.49 -7.43 3.65
CA THR A 50 2.22 -7.16 2.41
C THR A 50 3.74 -7.23 2.62
N PRO A 51 4.36 -6.48 3.56
CA PRO A 51 5.79 -6.63 3.82
C PRO A 51 6.20 -8.02 4.34
N LEU A 52 5.30 -8.74 5.01
CA LEU A 52 5.55 -10.09 5.54
C LEU A 52 5.85 -11.11 4.43
N VAL A 53 5.09 -11.07 3.34
CA VAL A 53 5.20 -12.06 2.25
C VAL A 53 6.23 -11.67 1.19
N MET A 54 6.49 -10.37 1.04
CA MET A 54 7.43 -9.87 0.03
C MET A 54 8.87 -10.28 0.35
N LYS A 55 9.66 -10.61 -0.67
CA LYS A 55 11.08 -10.98 -0.49
C LYS A 55 11.96 -9.76 -0.22
N ARG A 56 11.60 -8.62 -0.82
CA ARG A 56 12.28 -7.33 -0.65
C ARG A 56 11.58 -6.50 0.43
N LYS A 57 12.29 -5.53 1.01
CA LYS A 57 11.68 -4.56 1.92
C LYS A 57 10.69 -3.69 1.13
N VAL A 58 9.46 -3.63 1.59
CA VAL A 58 8.43 -2.71 1.09
C VAL A 58 8.33 -1.54 2.04
N THR A 59 8.34 -0.32 1.51
CA THR A 59 8.19 0.89 2.32
C THR A 59 6.89 1.59 1.98
N PHE A 60 6.00 1.68 2.98
CA PHE A 60 4.81 2.53 2.95
C PHE A 60 5.07 3.81 3.74
N VAL A 61 4.35 4.88 3.39
CA VAL A 61 4.27 6.06 4.24
C VAL A 61 3.24 5.84 5.35
N ALA A 62 3.53 6.31 6.56
CA ALA A 62 2.64 6.24 7.71
C ALA A 62 2.52 7.62 8.38
N LYS A 63 1.44 7.84 9.13
CA LYS A 63 1.21 9.09 9.88
C LYS A 63 2.34 9.35 10.86
N ALA A 64 2.89 10.57 10.87
CA ALA A 64 4.01 10.95 11.74
C ALA A 64 3.70 10.76 13.23
N GLU A 65 2.43 10.91 13.62
CA GLU A 65 1.92 10.75 14.99
C GLU A 65 2.16 9.34 15.55
N TYR A 66 2.26 8.32 14.69
CA TYR A 66 2.62 6.97 15.11
C TYR A 66 4.06 6.85 15.63
N PHE A 67 4.91 7.83 15.33
CA PHE A 67 6.33 7.83 15.68
C PHE A 67 6.67 8.84 16.80
N THR A 68 5.79 9.82 17.04
CA THR A 68 6.02 10.92 18.00
C THR A 68 5.24 10.77 19.31
N GLY A 69 4.45 9.69 19.46
CA GLY A 69 3.76 9.38 20.71
C GLY A 69 4.71 9.30 21.92
N LYS A 70 4.24 9.74 23.10
CA LYS A 70 5.01 9.75 24.36
C LYS A 70 4.79 8.48 25.19
N GLY A 71 5.73 8.20 26.09
CA GLY A 71 5.66 7.06 27.03
C GLY A 71 5.82 5.69 26.37
N ILE A 72 5.55 4.63 27.14
CA ILE A 72 5.75 3.23 26.72
C ILE A 72 4.91 2.90 25.47
N LYS A 73 3.65 3.35 25.43
CA LYS A 73 2.76 3.12 24.27
C LYS A 73 3.30 3.79 23.00
N GLY A 74 3.80 5.02 23.12
CA GLY A 74 4.41 5.75 22.00
C GLY A 74 5.69 5.08 21.50
N TRP A 75 6.55 4.63 22.43
CA TRP A 75 7.74 3.86 22.09
C TRP A 75 7.40 2.55 21.36
N LEU A 76 6.45 1.76 21.86
CA LEU A 76 5.99 0.52 21.22
C LEU A 76 5.44 0.77 19.81
N SER A 77 4.61 1.80 19.65
CA SER A 77 4.11 2.23 18.34
C SER A 77 5.25 2.56 17.39
N ARG A 78 6.18 3.42 17.80
CA ARG A 78 7.36 3.77 16.99
C ARG A 78 8.17 2.54 16.59
N MET A 79 8.47 1.65 17.54
CA MET A 79 9.22 0.42 17.27
C MET A 79 8.49 -0.47 16.27
N PHE A 80 7.17 -0.59 16.37
CA PHE A 80 6.36 -1.33 15.42
C PHE A 80 6.43 -0.73 14.00
N PHE A 81 6.22 0.57 13.83
CA PHE A 81 6.19 1.20 12.51
C PHE A 81 7.57 1.29 11.84
N VAL A 82 8.63 1.50 12.62
CA VAL A 82 10.02 1.36 12.16
C VAL A 82 10.30 -0.08 11.75
N GLY A 83 9.84 -1.04 12.56
CA GLY A 83 9.93 -2.47 12.31
C GLY A 83 9.17 -2.94 11.08
N ALA A 84 8.05 -2.29 10.74
CA ALA A 84 7.27 -2.53 9.54
C ALA A 84 7.89 -1.87 8.29
N GLY A 85 8.97 -1.08 8.44
CA GLY A 85 9.68 -0.46 7.33
C GLY A 85 8.99 0.78 6.76
N THR A 86 8.10 1.40 7.55
CA THR A 86 7.34 2.60 7.14
C THR A 86 8.13 3.88 7.38
N ILE A 87 7.85 4.92 6.59
CA ILE A 87 8.44 6.26 6.76
C ILE A 87 7.36 7.22 7.29
N PRO A 88 7.63 7.99 8.35
CA PRO A 88 6.71 9.02 8.84
C PRO A 88 6.54 10.13 7.81
N VAL A 89 5.30 10.52 7.57
CA VAL A 89 4.95 11.71 6.77
C VAL A 89 3.89 12.50 7.53
N ASP A 90 4.04 13.82 7.56
CA ASP A 90 2.99 14.70 8.02
C ASP A 90 1.85 14.68 7.00
N ARG A 91 0.69 14.21 7.44
CA ARG A 91 -0.51 14.12 6.61
C ARG A 91 -1.52 15.22 6.90
N SER A 92 -1.11 16.26 7.64
CA SER A 92 -1.94 17.43 7.91
C SER A 92 -1.76 18.50 6.82
N GLY A 93 -2.84 19.23 6.51
CA GLY A 93 -2.83 20.30 5.52
C GLY A 93 -2.90 19.85 4.05
N GLY A 94 -2.90 20.84 3.15
CA GLY A 94 -3.08 20.63 1.70
C GLY A 94 -1.90 19.96 1.00
N GLU A 95 -0.69 20.02 1.56
CA GLU A 95 0.55 19.51 0.97
C GLU A 95 0.88 18.06 1.37
N ALA A 96 0.11 17.49 2.31
CA ALA A 96 0.26 16.14 2.84
C ALA A 96 0.41 15.05 1.77
N ALA A 97 -0.38 15.14 0.70
CA ALA A 97 -0.33 14.17 -0.39
C ALA A 97 0.99 14.26 -1.17
N GLN A 98 1.50 15.46 -1.41
CA GLN A 98 2.74 15.67 -2.15
C GLN A 98 3.94 15.18 -1.34
N ALA A 99 4.02 15.52 -0.04
CA ALA A 99 5.10 15.06 0.83
C ALA A 99 5.20 13.53 0.90
N ALA A 100 4.05 12.83 0.85
CA ALA A 100 4.02 11.38 0.76
C ALA A 100 4.58 10.86 -0.57
N LEU A 101 4.23 11.47 -1.70
CA LEU A 101 4.76 11.11 -3.02
C LEU A 101 6.27 11.35 -3.10
N ASP A 102 6.76 12.51 -2.66
CA ASP A 102 8.19 12.85 -2.66
C ASP A 102 9.02 11.84 -1.83
N THR A 103 8.45 11.40 -0.71
CA THR A 103 9.07 10.37 0.14
C THR A 103 9.16 9.03 -0.60
N LEU A 104 8.09 8.60 -1.28
CA LEU A 104 8.09 7.36 -2.04
C LEU A 104 9.00 7.45 -3.28
N LEU A 105 9.10 8.62 -3.93
CA LEU A 105 10.05 8.86 -5.01
C LEU A 105 11.50 8.68 -4.56
N ARG A 106 11.85 9.14 -3.35
CA ARG A 106 13.19 8.91 -2.79
C ARG A 106 13.48 7.42 -2.63
N VAL A 107 12.52 6.64 -2.11
CA VAL A 107 12.63 5.17 -2.00
C VAL A 107 12.85 4.54 -3.38
N LEU A 108 12.12 4.98 -4.39
CA LEU A 108 12.26 4.47 -5.76
C LEU A 108 13.62 4.85 -6.37
N ARG A 109 14.12 6.07 -6.17
CA ARG A 109 15.45 6.49 -6.66
C ARG A 109 16.60 5.65 -6.06
N GLU A 110 16.41 5.12 -4.86
CA GLU A 110 17.36 4.18 -4.22
C GLU A 110 17.23 2.74 -4.76
N GLY A 111 16.36 2.48 -5.75
CA GLY A 111 16.12 1.16 -6.31
C GLY A 111 15.31 0.23 -5.40
N ASN A 112 14.58 0.79 -4.43
CA ASN A 112 13.78 0.04 -3.45
C ASN A 112 12.30 -0.08 -3.87
N ILE A 113 11.52 -0.84 -3.09
CA ILE A 113 10.08 -1.00 -3.31
C ILE A 113 9.30 0.05 -2.51
N ALA A 114 8.53 0.87 -3.21
CA ALA A 114 7.55 1.79 -2.63
C ALA A 114 6.15 1.16 -2.66
N GLY A 115 5.49 1.10 -1.51
CA GLY A 115 4.09 0.65 -1.40
C GLY A 115 3.14 1.84 -1.39
N ILE A 116 2.08 1.76 -2.19
CA ILE A 116 1.03 2.77 -2.25
C ILE A 116 -0.36 2.13 -2.32
N TYR A 117 -1.33 2.77 -1.68
CA TYR A 117 -2.75 2.44 -1.80
C TYR A 117 -3.42 3.48 -2.70
N PRO A 118 -3.71 3.18 -3.98
CA PRO A 118 -4.22 4.18 -4.93
C PRO A 118 -5.53 4.84 -4.48
N GLU A 119 -6.40 4.12 -3.77
CA GLU A 119 -7.64 4.63 -3.18
C GLU A 119 -7.39 5.79 -2.17
N GLY A 120 -6.20 5.81 -1.55
CA GLY A 120 -5.77 6.82 -0.57
C GLY A 120 -6.40 6.68 0.81
N THR A 121 -7.30 5.72 1.03
CA THR A 121 -7.91 5.38 2.32
C THR A 121 -8.37 3.93 2.29
N ARG A 122 -8.60 3.32 3.46
CA ARG A 122 -9.22 1.98 3.54
C ARG A 122 -10.62 2.00 2.98
N SER A 123 -11.00 0.99 2.22
CA SER A 123 -12.37 0.73 1.82
C SER A 123 -13.29 0.65 3.06
N PRO A 124 -14.42 1.37 3.07
CA PRO A 124 -15.38 1.33 4.16
C PRO A 124 -16.17 0.02 4.23
N ASP A 125 -16.36 -0.67 3.09
CA ASP A 125 -17.26 -1.82 2.96
C ASP A 125 -16.65 -3.00 2.18
N GLY A 126 -15.36 -2.92 1.83
CA GLY A 126 -14.64 -3.97 1.12
C GLY A 126 -14.76 -3.91 -0.40
N ARG A 127 -15.47 -2.93 -0.97
CA ARG A 127 -15.44 -2.64 -2.41
C ARG A 127 -14.17 -1.90 -2.82
N LEU A 128 -13.87 -1.91 -4.12
CA LEU A 128 -12.73 -1.20 -4.69
C LEU A 128 -13.18 0.20 -5.14
N TYR A 129 -12.54 1.25 -4.66
CA TYR A 129 -12.95 2.63 -4.94
C TYR A 129 -12.04 3.32 -5.95
N ARG A 130 -12.52 4.43 -6.51
CA ARG A 130 -11.77 5.25 -7.47
C ARG A 130 -10.38 5.62 -6.96
N GLY A 131 -9.36 5.23 -7.71
CA GLY A 131 -7.96 5.53 -7.42
C GLY A 131 -7.63 7.01 -7.62
N LYS A 132 -6.74 7.55 -6.79
CA LYS A 132 -6.14 8.88 -6.94
C LYS A 132 -4.94 8.81 -7.90
N THR A 133 -4.68 9.89 -8.63
CA THR A 133 -3.64 9.93 -9.68
C THR A 133 -2.20 9.94 -9.17
N GLY A 134 -1.98 9.99 -7.85
CA GLY A 134 -0.64 9.97 -7.26
C GLY A 134 0.17 8.71 -7.62
N VAL A 135 -0.48 7.57 -7.83
CA VAL A 135 0.22 6.34 -8.28
C VAL A 135 0.78 6.48 -9.70
N ALA A 136 0.02 7.11 -10.61
CA ALA A 136 0.49 7.38 -11.97
C ALA A 136 1.65 8.39 -11.98
N ARG A 137 1.57 9.44 -11.15
CA ARG A 137 2.68 10.40 -10.98
C ARG A 137 3.95 9.70 -10.52
N LEU A 138 3.87 8.83 -9.51
CA LEU A 138 5.01 8.03 -9.07
C LEU A 138 5.60 7.22 -10.22
N ALA A 139 4.76 6.53 -11.00
CA ALA A 139 5.21 5.71 -12.12
C ALA A 139 5.93 6.55 -13.17
N LEU A 140 5.34 7.66 -13.61
CA LEU A 140 5.91 8.53 -14.64
C LEU A 140 7.19 9.23 -14.20
N GLU A 141 7.25 9.72 -12.95
CA GLU A 141 8.41 10.43 -12.42
C GLU A 141 9.59 9.51 -12.12
N SER A 142 9.33 8.32 -11.59
CA SER A 142 10.38 7.35 -11.25
C SER A 142 10.80 6.46 -12.40
N GLY A 143 9.94 6.28 -13.42
CA GLY A 143 10.11 5.26 -14.45
C GLY A 143 9.99 3.83 -13.92
N ALA A 144 9.51 3.64 -12.69
CA ALA A 144 9.39 2.33 -12.08
C ALA A 144 8.16 1.56 -12.59
N PRO A 145 8.26 0.24 -12.81
CA PRO A 145 7.09 -0.57 -13.10
C PRO A 145 6.14 -0.59 -11.90
N VAL A 146 4.84 -0.66 -12.19
CA VAL A 146 3.78 -0.80 -11.18
C VAL A 146 3.35 -2.26 -11.12
N VAL A 147 3.47 -2.89 -9.95
CA VAL A 147 2.98 -4.25 -9.72
C VAL A 147 1.70 -4.17 -8.90
N PRO A 148 0.53 -4.52 -9.47
CA PRO A 148 -0.73 -4.52 -8.76
C PRO A 148 -0.81 -5.70 -7.77
N VAL A 149 -1.32 -5.44 -6.57
CA VAL A 149 -1.45 -6.42 -5.48
C VAL A 149 -2.85 -6.35 -4.89
N ALA A 150 -3.62 -7.41 -5.05
CA ALA A 150 -4.94 -7.55 -4.45
C ALA A 150 -4.86 -8.35 -3.15
N LEU A 151 -5.25 -7.70 -2.04
CA LEU A 151 -5.59 -8.33 -0.77
C LEU A 151 -7.07 -8.68 -0.78
N LEU A 152 -7.42 -9.90 -0.34
CA LEU A 152 -8.74 -10.47 -0.60
C LEU A 152 -9.65 -10.62 0.62
N ASN A 153 -9.11 -10.68 1.84
CA ASN A 153 -9.91 -11.01 3.03
C ASN A 153 -9.37 -10.37 4.32
N THR A 154 -8.56 -9.33 4.19
CA THR A 154 -8.00 -8.63 5.35
C THR A 154 -9.06 -7.79 6.07
N ASP A 155 -10.13 -7.38 5.38
CA ASP A 155 -11.38 -6.83 5.92
C ASP A 155 -12.09 -7.81 6.86
N GLU A 156 -12.10 -9.11 6.55
CA GLU A 156 -12.67 -10.13 7.45
C GLU A 156 -11.74 -10.48 8.63
N ILE A 157 -10.43 -10.38 8.42
CA ILE A 157 -9.42 -10.70 9.45
C ILE A 157 -9.38 -9.60 10.50
N GLN A 158 -9.34 -8.35 10.07
CA GLN A 158 -9.33 -7.20 10.95
C GLN A 158 -10.21 -6.10 10.36
N PRO A 159 -11.53 -6.15 10.61
CA PRO A 159 -12.45 -5.11 10.22
C PRO A 159 -12.04 -3.73 10.76
N THR A 160 -12.48 -2.68 10.09
CA THR A 160 -12.23 -1.30 10.56
C THR A 160 -12.86 -1.12 11.95
N GLY A 161 -12.07 -0.64 12.91
CA GLY A 161 -12.49 -0.48 14.31
C GLY A 161 -12.10 -1.65 15.22
N THR A 162 -11.68 -2.79 14.67
CA THR A 162 -11.25 -3.95 15.45
C THR A 162 -9.75 -3.90 15.76
N LEU A 163 -9.40 -4.05 17.05
CA LEU A 163 -8.01 -4.03 17.50
C LEU A 163 -7.28 -5.36 17.27
N VAL A 164 -7.94 -6.49 17.56
CA VAL A 164 -7.35 -7.83 17.51
C VAL A 164 -7.83 -8.57 16.26
N PRO A 165 -6.92 -9.01 15.37
CA PRO A 165 -7.30 -9.77 14.18
C PRO A 165 -7.80 -11.16 14.53
N THR A 166 -8.80 -11.64 13.79
CA THR A 166 -9.24 -13.04 13.83
C THR A 166 -8.26 -13.90 13.04
N VAL A 167 -7.90 -15.07 13.58
CA VAL A 167 -6.97 -16.00 12.92
C VAL A 167 -7.67 -16.66 11.71
N LYS A 168 -7.44 -16.11 10.52
CA LYS A 168 -7.82 -16.70 9.24
C LYS A 168 -6.65 -16.67 8.26
N ARG A 169 -6.74 -17.48 7.21
CA ARG A 169 -5.75 -17.49 6.14
C ARG A 169 -5.78 -16.18 5.36
N VAL A 170 -4.68 -15.42 5.33
CA VAL A 170 -4.57 -14.23 4.45
C VAL A 170 -4.39 -14.69 3.00
N ARG A 171 -5.10 -14.06 2.05
CA ARG A 171 -4.92 -14.31 0.62
C ARG A 171 -4.48 -13.04 -0.12
N MET A 172 -3.50 -13.21 -1.01
CA MET A 172 -2.96 -12.15 -1.85
C MET A 172 -2.75 -12.65 -3.27
N ARG A 173 -3.08 -11.80 -4.25
CA ARG A 173 -2.80 -12.03 -5.67
C ARG A 173 -1.98 -10.89 -6.21
N ILE A 174 -0.90 -11.21 -6.89
CA ILE A 174 0.06 -10.23 -7.41
C ILE A 174 0.05 -10.34 -8.95
N GLY A 175 -0.33 -9.26 -9.62
CA GLY A 175 -0.39 -9.22 -11.09
C GLY A 175 0.97 -9.05 -11.74
N ALA A 176 0.98 -9.05 -13.07
CA ALA A 176 2.18 -8.78 -13.84
C ALA A 176 2.63 -7.30 -13.67
N PRO A 177 3.93 -7.00 -13.76
CA PRO A 177 4.40 -5.62 -13.75
C PRO A 177 3.85 -4.86 -14.96
N LEU A 178 3.24 -3.71 -14.70
CA LEU A 178 2.78 -2.76 -15.70
C LEU A 178 3.92 -1.77 -15.98
N ASP A 179 4.26 -1.63 -17.26
CA ASP A 179 5.22 -0.65 -17.74
C ASP A 179 4.50 0.53 -18.41
N PHE A 180 4.86 1.74 -17.99
CA PHE A 180 4.29 2.99 -18.48
C PHE A 180 5.32 3.86 -19.21
N SER A 181 6.46 3.28 -19.61
CA SER A 181 7.52 3.98 -20.37
C SER A 181 7.00 4.69 -21.62
N ARG A 182 5.95 4.15 -22.27
CA ARG A 182 5.24 4.76 -23.42
C ARG A 182 4.67 6.16 -23.15
N TYR A 183 4.53 6.56 -21.89
CA TYR A 183 4.01 7.86 -21.46
C TYR A 183 5.07 8.73 -20.77
N ALA A 184 6.36 8.42 -20.89
CA ALA A 184 7.43 9.10 -20.17
C ALA A 184 7.45 10.62 -20.38
N ASP A 185 7.07 11.09 -21.57
CA ASP A 185 7.03 12.52 -21.93
C ASP A 185 5.70 13.21 -21.57
N SER A 186 4.73 12.46 -21.05
CA SER A 186 3.41 12.96 -20.67
C SER A 186 3.28 13.30 -19.19
N ARG A 187 4.40 13.56 -18.51
CA ARG A 187 4.42 13.96 -17.08
C ARG A 187 3.62 15.24 -16.88
N GLY A 188 2.73 15.23 -15.89
CA GLY A 188 1.85 16.35 -15.57
C GLY A 188 0.59 16.45 -16.44
N ASP A 189 0.45 15.61 -17.48
CA ASP A 189 -0.79 15.50 -18.23
C ASP A 189 -1.84 14.76 -17.39
N ARG A 190 -2.88 15.49 -16.99
CA ARG A 190 -3.95 14.98 -16.11
C ARG A 190 -4.76 13.86 -16.75
N PHE A 191 -4.92 13.85 -18.08
CA PHE A 191 -5.66 12.80 -18.78
C PHE A 191 -4.84 11.51 -18.83
N VAL A 192 -3.54 11.62 -19.11
CA VAL A 192 -2.64 10.47 -19.10
C VAL A 192 -2.48 9.89 -17.70
N GLU A 193 -2.28 10.73 -16.68
CA GLU A 193 -2.24 10.29 -15.28
C GLU A 193 -3.52 9.56 -14.85
N ARG A 194 -4.68 10.05 -15.29
CA ARG A 194 -5.97 9.42 -15.03
C ARG A 194 -6.06 8.06 -15.71
N ALA A 195 -5.75 7.98 -17.00
CA ALA A 195 -5.79 6.74 -17.77
C ALA A 195 -4.87 5.65 -17.18
N ILE A 196 -3.62 6.01 -16.83
CA ILE A 196 -2.68 5.10 -16.14
C ILE A 196 -3.26 4.63 -14.81
N THR A 197 -3.86 5.54 -14.04
CA THR A 197 -4.47 5.16 -12.76
C THR A 197 -5.64 4.21 -12.97
N ASP A 198 -6.48 4.45 -13.98
CA ASP A 198 -7.62 3.58 -14.29
C ASP A 198 -7.17 2.19 -14.76
N GLU A 199 -6.10 2.09 -15.53
CA GLU A 199 -5.47 0.82 -15.90
C GLU A 199 -4.99 0.04 -14.66
N ILE A 200 -4.30 0.71 -13.73
CA ILE A 200 -3.87 0.09 -12.46
C ILE A 200 -5.07 -0.37 -11.63
N MET A 201 -6.13 0.45 -11.56
CA MET A 201 -7.34 0.12 -10.80
C MET A 201 -8.11 -1.03 -11.45
N PHE A 202 -8.12 -1.12 -12.78
CA PHE A 202 -8.72 -2.24 -13.51
C PHE A 202 -8.00 -3.56 -13.20
N GLU A 203 -6.66 -3.56 -13.19
CA GLU A 203 -5.89 -4.74 -12.80
C GLU A 203 -6.15 -5.15 -11.33
N LEU A 204 -6.25 -4.17 -10.42
CA LEU A 204 -6.64 -4.43 -9.04
C LEU A 204 -8.06 -5.02 -8.94
N MET A 205 -9.01 -4.53 -9.72
CA MET A 205 -10.37 -5.05 -9.80
C MET A 205 -10.36 -6.50 -10.28
N ALA A 206 -9.67 -6.79 -11.38
CA ALA A 206 -9.57 -8.13 -11.95
C ALA A 206 -8.93 -9.13 -10.97
N LEU A 207 -7.83 -8.76 -10.31
CA LEU A 207 -7.15 -9.60 -9.33
C LEU A 207 -8.02 -9.82 -8.08
N SER A 208 -8.68 -8.78 -7.60
CA SER A 208 -9.45 -8.82 -6.36
C SER A 208 -10.83 -9.46 -6.51
N GLY A 209 -11.43 -9.39 -7.70
CA GLY A 209 -12.82 -9.77 -7.93
C GLY A 209 -13.83 -8.91 -7.16
N ARG A 210 -13.41 -7.75 -6.66
CA ARG A 210 -14.27 -6.82 -5.90
C ARG A 210 -15.01 -5.89 -6.86
N GLU A 211 -16.23 -5.51 -6.47
CA GLU A 211 -17.00 -4.49 -7.18
C GLU A 211 -16.23 -3.16 -7.18
N TYR A 212 -16.10 -2.55 -8.37
CA TYR A 212 -15.50 -1.23 -8.53
C TYR A 212 -16.56 -0.14 -8.43
N VAL A 213 -16.29 0.89 -7.62
CA VAL A 213 -17.15 2.05 -7.41
C VAL A 213 -16.40 3.30 -7.82
N ASP A 214 -16.91 4.01 -8.83
CA ASP A 214 -16.26 5.19 -9.41
C ASP A 214 -16.46 6.48 -8.58
N VAL A 215 -16.22 6.38 -7.27
CA VAL A 215 -16.28 7.48 -6.31
C VAL A 215 -15.07 7.39 -5.39
N TYR A 216 -14.54 8.53 -4.94
CA TYR A 216 -13.49 8.52 -3.93
C TYR A 216 -14.04 8.08 -2.57
N ALA A 217 -13.48 7.01 -1.98
CA ALA A 217 -13.89 6.48 -0.68
C ALA A 217 -13.90 7.53 0.46
N ALA A 218 -13.08 8.58 0.35
CA ALA A 218 -13.07 9.68 1.33
C ALA A 218 -14.44 10.40 1.44
N LYS A 219 -15.20 10.51 0.33
CA LYS A 219 -16.54 11.14 0.34
C LYS A 219 -17.57 10.37 1.14
N LEU A 220 -17.37 9.06 1.34
CA LEU A 220 -18.30 8.21 2.10
C LEU A 220 -18.01 8.21 3.60
N LYS A 221 -16.81 8.62 4.01
CA LYS A 221 -16.41 8.68 5.41
C LYS A 221 -16.78 9.99 6.09
N ASP A 222 -17.11 11.01 5.30
CA ASP A 222 -17.47 12.35 5.77
C ASP A 222 -18.64 12.85 4.92
N PRO A 223 -19.88 12.37 5.17
CA PRO A 223 -21.04 12.90 4.50
C PRO A 223 -21.22 14.34 5.01
N GLN A 224 -20.77 15.34 4.24
CA GLN A 224 -21.28 16.69 4.46
C GLN A 224 -22.81 16.60 4.40
N PRO A 225 -23.54 17.09 5.42
CA PRO A 225 -24.98 17.20 5.32
C PRO A 225 -25.31 18.07 4.11
N ALA A 226 -26.26 17.61 3.30
CA ALA A 226 -26.83 18.36 2.19
C ALA A 226 -27.48 19.66 2.69
#